data_AF-A0A8T1MH74-F1
#
_entry.id   AF-A0A8T1MH74-F1
#
_cell.length_a   1.000
_cell.length_b   1.000
_cell.length_c   1.000
_cell.angle_alpha   90.00
_cell.angle_beta   90.00
_cell.angle_gamma   90.00
#
_symmetry.space_group_name_H-M   'P 1'
#
loop_
_entity.id
_entity.type
_entity.pdbx_description
1 polymer ?
#
loop_
_entity_poly.entity_id
_entity_poly.type
_entity_poly.pdbx_seq_one_letter_code
_entity_poly.pdbx_strand_id
1 'polypeptide(L)'
;MKHPRAFERIFQHVTAITWVSMFLGFALTGWIVWLGLISWSVVEAYQLSKIVHANGTTIGSESLLRRIIKLTLAISFIFTYGLFWWNDRGSEERGSHPRTIMRTLPIWKKLQEYFPINLVLCEDIMDVNPSVESARSVQTAKHQPGKETVVPCNPSLFPTNLNYLVGYHPHGIFGVGAFVNFATEANQFSTLFPGLKPWITTLPINFKAPFHRDFLMSF
;
A
#
# COMPACT_ATOMS: atom_id res chain seq x y z
N MET A 1 3.11 19.71 -26.05
CA MET A 1 2.37 18.60 -25.41
C MET A 1 1.38 18.04 -26.44
N LYS A 2 1.51 16.77 -26.86
CA LYS A 2 0.55 16.15 -27.78
C LYS A 2 -0.78 15.94 -27.03
N HIS A 3 -1.89 16.36 -27.64
CA HIS A 3 -3.21 16.16 -27.07
C HIS A 3 -3.49 14.64 -27.02
N PRO A 4 -3.82 14.05 -25.84
CA PRO A 4 -4.05 12.62 -25.75
C PRO A 4 -5.22 12.23 -26.65
N ARG A 5 -5.06 11.10 -27.34
CA ARG A 5 -6.10 10.57 -28.24
C ARG A 5 -7.37 10.28 -27.43
N ALA A 6 -8.54 10.35 -28.07
CA ALA A 6 -9.82 10.13 -27.36
C ALA A 6 -9.84 8.81 -26.56
N PHE A 7 -9.23 7.76 -27.12
CA PHE A 7 -9.05 6.46 -26.46
C PHE A 7 -8.20 6.55 -25.19
N GLU A 8 -7.07 7.27 -25.22
CA GLU A 8 -6.18 7.44 -24.06
C GLU A 8 -6.91 8.20 -22.93
N ARG A 9 -7.73 9.21 -23.26
CA ARG A 9 -8.54 9.92 -22.26
C ARG A 9 -9.59 9.04 -21.61
N ILE A 10 -10.30 8.23 -22.40
CA ILE A 10 -11.30 7.28 -21.88
C ILE A 10 -10.61 6.24 -20.99
N PHE A 11 -9.49 5.69 -21.45
CA PHE A 11 -8.72 4.73 -20.68
C PHE A 11 -8.22 5.34 -19.37
N GLN A 12 -7.72 6.57 -19.38
CA GLN A 12 -7.34 7.32 -18.17
C GLN A 12 -8.50 7.49 -17.20
N HIS A 13 -9.67 7.86 -17.70
CA HIS A 13 -10.86 8.02 -16.85
C HIS A 13 -11.27 6.68 -16.25
N VAL A 14 -11.31 5.60 -17.05
CA VAL A 14 -11.65 4.26 -16.57
C VAL A 14 -10.63 3.75 -15.56
N THR A 15 -9.33 3.91 -15.81
CA THR A 15 -8.26 3.50 -14.89
C THR A 15 -8.31 4.30 -13.59
N ALA A 16 -8.46 5.62 -13.66
CA ALA A 16 -8.60 6.47 -12.48
C ALA A 16 -9.84 6.10 -11.67
N ILE A 17 -11.01 5.99 -12.32
CA ILE A 17 -12.27 5.60 -11.65
C ILE A 17 -12.16 4.20 -11.04
N THR A 18 -11.55 3.25 -11.75
CA THR A 18 -11.33 1.89 -11.22
C THR A 18 -10.42 1.92 -10.00
N TRP A 19 -9.34 2.71 -10.03
CA TRP A 19 -8.43 2.87 -8.89
C TRP A 19 -9.13 3.51 -7.69
N VAL A 20 -9.86 4.60 -7.90
CA VAL A 20 -10.67 5.29 -6.89
C VAL A 20 -11.71 4.34 -6.29
N SER A 21 -12.43 3.64 -7.15
CA SER A 21 -13.48 2.70 -6.73
C SER A 21 -12.89 1.49 -6.03
N MET A 22 -11.71 1.03 -6.42
CA MET A 22 -10.98 -0.03 -5.73
C MET A 22 -10.52 0.46 -4.36
N PHE A 23 -9.94 1.65 -4.23
CA PHE A 23 -9.48 2.17 -2.94
C PHE A 23 -10.64 2.39 -1.96
N LEU A 24 -11.71 3.07 -2.39
CA LEU A 24 -12.92 3.28 -1.59
C LEU A 24 -13.68 1.97 -1.34
N GLY A 25 -13.76 1.12 -2.35
CA GLY A 25 -14.45 -0.16 -2.28
C GLY A 25 -13.70 -1.18 -1.43
N PHE A 26 -12.37 -1.10 -1.34
CA PHE A 26 -11.58 -2.10 -0.63
C PHE A 26 -11.86 -2.08 0.88
N ALA A 27 -12.00 -0.89 1.47
CA ALA A 27 -12.44 -0.76 2.86
C ALA A 27 -13.84 -1.36 3.07
N LEU A 28 -14.79 -1.08 2.18
CA LEU A 28 -16.14 -1.64 2.24
C LEU A 28 -16.13 -3.16 2.08
N THR A 29 -15.35 -3.70 1.14
CA THR A 29 -15.20 -5.14 0.96
C THR A 29 -14.58 -5.79 2.19
N GLY A 30 -13.60 -5.14 2.84
CA GLY A 30 -13.03 -5.62 4.09
C GLY A 30 -14.09 -5.80 5.17
N TRP A 31 -14.93 -4.79 5.37
CA TRP A 31 -16.07 -4.87 6.29
C TRP A 31 -17.09 -5.95 5.91
N ILE A 32 -17.48 -6.03 4.62
CA ILE A 32 -18.43 -7.04 4.14
C ILE A 32 -17.90 -8.45 4.39
N VAL A 33 -16.62 -8.70 4.07
CA VAL A 33 -15.97 -10.00 4.30
C VAL A 33 -15.92 -10.31 5.80
N TRP A 34 -15.53 -9.35 6.63
CA TRP A 34 -15.39 -9.55 8.07
C TRP A 34 -16.73 -9.79 8.78
N LEU A 35 -17.71 -8.92 8.54
CA LEU A 35 -19.05 -9.07 9.10
C LEU A 35 -19.77 -10.29 8.53
N GLY A 36 -19.56 -10.59 7.24
CA GLY A 36 -20.04 -11.80 6.60
C GLY A 36 -19.49 -13.06 7.24
N LEU A 37 -18.18 -13.10 7.55
CA LEU A 37 -17.54 -14.22 8.23
C LEU A 37 -18.06 -14.41 9.66
N ILE A 38 -18.26 -13.32 10.41
CA ILE A 38 -18.85 -13.36 11.76
C ILE A 38 -20.29 -13.87 11.68
N SER A 39 -21.11 -13.28 10.81
CA SER A 39 -22.51 -13.66 10.61
C SER A 39 -22.64 -15.14 10.21
N TRP A 40 -21.84 -15.58 9.24
CA TRP A 40 -21.78 -16.99 8.83
C TRP A 40 -21.41 -17.91 9.99
N SER A 41 -20.40 -17.55 10.80
CA SER A 41 -19.96 -18.35 11.94
C SER A 41 -21.05 -18.48 13.01
N VAL A 42 -21.78 -17.39 13.29
CA VAL A 42 -22.91 -17.39 14.25
C VAL A 42 -24.06 -18.26 13.75
N VAL A 43 -24.47 -18.10 12.49
CA VAL A 43 -25.55 -18.90 11.89
C VAL A 43 -25.16 -20.38 11.85
N GLU A 44 -23.94 -20.70 11.44
CA GLU A 44 -23.46 -22.08 11.35
C GLU A 44 -23.37 -22.73 12.74
N ALA A 45 -22.90 -22.01 13.76
CA ALA A 45 -22.89 -22.48 15.14
C ALA A 45 -24.31 -22.80 15.65
N TYR A 46 -25.28 -21.94 15.36
CA TYR A 46 -26.69 -22.16 15.73
C TYR A 46 -27.29 -23.40 15.04
N GLN A 47 -27.05 -23.54 13.73
CA GLN A 47 -27.54 -24.69 12.97
C GLN A 47 -26.90 -25.99 13.44
N LEU A 48 -25.59 -25.98 13.70
CA LEU A 48 -24.88 -27.14 14.25
C LEU A 48 -25.41 -27.52 15.63
N SER A 49 -25.64 -26.55 16.52
CA SER A 49 -26.23 -26.79 17.84
C SER A 49 -27.60 -27.49 17.71
N LYS A 50 -28.49 -26.99 16.84
CA LYS A 50 -29.79 -27.62 16.59
C LYS A 50 -29.68 -29.06 16.10
N ILE A 51 -28.78 -29.32 15.15
CA ILE A 51 -28.60 -30.67 14.59
C ILE A 51 -28.07 -31.64 15.64
N VAL A 52 -27.08 -31.21 16.43
CA VAL A 52 -26.51 -32.02 17.52
C VAL A 52 -27.57 -32.32 18.59
N HIS A 53 -28.40 -31.34 18.95
CA HIS A 53 -29.49 -31.55 19.91
C HIS A 53 -30.61 -32.47 19.37
N ALA A 54 -30.95 -32.37 18.08
CA ALA A 54 -32.07 -33.12 17.50
C ALA A 54 -31.74 -34.58 17.17
N ASN A 55 -30.53 -34.87 16.66
CA ASN A 55 -30.21 -36.15 16.03
C ASN A 55 -29.12 -36.96 16.76
N GLY A 56 -28.62 -36.46 17.90
CA GLY A 56 -27.41 -36.98 18.53
C GLY A 56 -26.20 -36.89 17.58
N THR A 57 -25.13 -37.62 17.88
CA THR A 57 -23.91 -37.67 17.04
C THR A 57 -24.04 -38.61 15.82
N THR A 58 -25.24 -39.12 15.53
CA THR A 58 -25.44 -40.32 14.71
C THR A 58 -25.77 -40.10 13.23
N ILE A 59 -25.87 -38.86 12.73
CA ILE A 59 -26.13 -38.61 11.30
C ILE A 59 -24.86 -38.13 10.59
N GLY A 60 -24.23 -39.04 9.84
CA GLY A 60 -23.18 -38.76 8.85
C GLY A 60 -21.94 -38.07 9.42
N SER A 61 -21.14 -38.79 10.23
CA SER A 61 -19.96 -38.26 10.94
C SER A 61 -19.08 -37.36 10.05
N GLU A 62 -18.86 -37.76 8.81
CA GLU A 62 -18.04 -37.05 7.83
C GLU A 62 -18.58 -35.65 7.46
N SER A 63 -19.88 -35.49 7.25
CA SER A 63 -20.46 -34.20 6.85
C SER A 63 -20.52 -33.24 8.04
N LEU A 64 -20.89 -33.73 9.21
CA LEU A 64 -20.93 -32.97 10.46
C LEU A 64 -19.52 -32.58 10.91
N LEU A 65 -18.55 -33.49 10.82
CA LEU A 65 -17.13 -33.23 11.09
C LEU A 65 -16.58 -32.12 10.20
N ARG A 66 -16.84 -32.16 8.88
CA ARG A 66 -16.40 -31.09 7.96
C ARG A 66 -16.97 -29.72 8.33
N ARG A 67 -18.24 -29.66 8.75
CA ARG A 67 -18.88 -28.41 9.19
C ARG A 67 -18.28 -27.88 10.49
N ILE A 68 -18.06 -28.75 11.47
CA ILE A 68 -17.37 -28.41 12.73
C ILE A 68 -15.96 -27.90 12.44
N ILE A 69 -15.18 -28.60 11.61
CA ILE A 69 -13.82 -28.18 11.25
C ILE A 69 -13.85 -26.79 10.61
N LYS A 70 -14.73 -26.53 9.63
CA LYS A 70 -14.86 -25.22 8.99
C LYS A 70 -15.21 -24.12 9.99
N LEU A 71 -16.15 -24.37 10.90
CA LEU A 71 -16.54 -23.42 11.94
C LEU A 71 -15.38 -23.15 12.91
N THR A 72 -14.69 -24.20 13.37
CA THR A 72 -13.53 -24.06 14.26
C THR A 72 -12.40 -23.27 13.60
N LEU A 73 -12.10 -23.52 12.32
CA LEU A 73 -11.11 -22.75 11.57
C LEU A 73 -11.52 -21.28 11.44
N ALA A 74 -12.80 -21.00 11.16
CA ALA A 74 -13.29 -19.63 11.04
C ALA A 74 -13.24 -18.88 12.38
N ILE A 75 -13.70 -19.50 13.47
CA ILE A 75 -13.63 -18.91 14.81
C ILE A 75 -12.18 -18.69 15.22
N SER A 76 -11.30 -19.68 14.98
CA SER A 76 -9.88 -19.56 15.25
C SER A 76 -9.27 -18.39 14.48
N PHE A 77 -9.62 -18.22 13.21
CA PHE A 77 -9.16 -17.10 12.39
C PHE A 77 -9.67 -15.75 12.89
N ILE A 78 -10.97 -15.64 13.21
CA ILE A 78 -11.56 -14.41 13.77
C ILE A 78 -10.85 -14.04 15.08
N PHE A 79 -10.63 -15.03 15.95
CA PHE A 79 -10.00 -14.82 17.25
C PHE A 79 -8.53 -14.39 17.12
N THR A 80 -7.73 -15.11 16.31
CA THR A 80 -6.31 -14.78 16.13
C THR A 80 -6.14 -13.44 15.42
N TYR A 81 -6.96 -13.14 14.41
CA TYR A 81 -6.96 -11.84 13.75
C TYR A 81 -7.39 -10.73 14.71
N GLY A 82 -8.44 -10.95 15.50
CA GLY A 82 -8.90 -9.99 16.51
C GLY A 82 -7.83 -9.71 17.57
N LEU A 83 -7.09 -10.74 18.00
CA LEU A 83 -5.97 -10.59 18.93
C LEU A 83 -4.80 -9.81 18.31
N PHE A 84 -4.43 -10.14 17.07
CA PHE A 84 -3.43 -9.40 16.31
C PHE A 84 -3.83 -7.92 16.20
N TRP A 85 -5.07 -7.66 15.75
CA TRP A 85 -5.59 -6.30 15.61
C TRP A 85 -5.58 -5.56 16.93
N TRP A 86 -6.02 -6.20 18.02
CA TRP A 86 -6.04 -5.61 19.36
C TRP A 86 -4.65 -5.18 19.83
N ASN A 87 -3.65 -6.04 19.61
CA ASN A 87 -2.25 -5.80 19.97
C ASN A 87 -1.62 -4.71 19.08
N ASP A 88 -2.02 -4.62 17.82
CA ASP A 88 -1.48 -3.67 16.86
C ASP A 88 -2.19 -2.30 16.86
N ARG A 89 -3.16 -2.08 17.76
CA ARG A 89 -3.86 -0.78 17.84
C ARG A 89 -2.90 0.36 18.15
N GLY A 90 -3.12 1.51 17.51
CA GLY A 90 -2.28 2.69 17.64
C GLY A 90 -0.95 2.58 16.92
N SER A 91 -0.68 1.49 16.19
CA SER A 91 0.45 1.46 15.24
C SER A 91 0.21 2.48 14.13
N GLU A 92 -1.04 2.72 13.72
CA GLU A 92 -1.41 3.75 12.73
C GLU A 92 -0.91 5.17 13.07
N GLU A 93 -0.67 5.48 14.35
CA GLU A 93 -0.16 6.78 14.81
C GLU A 93 1.36 6.80 15.02
N ARG A 94 1.98 5.62 15.17
CA ARG A 94 3.42 5.47 15.49
C ARG A 94 4.28 5.10 14.28
N GLY A 95 3.64 4.90 13.13
CA GLY A 95 4.26 4.43 11.90
C GLY A 95 3.70 3.07 11.48
N SER A 96 3.66 2.84 10.17
CA SER A 96 3.20 1.59 9.59
C SER A 96 4.20 0.44 9.82
N HIS A 97 3.92 -0.73 9.22
CA HIS A 97 4.81 -1.89 9.12
C HIS A 97 5.30 -2.10 7.68
N PRO A 98 6.17 -1.22 7.13
CA PRO A 98 6.60 -1.30 5.74
C PRO A 98 7.15 -2.67 5.36
N ARG A 99 6.63 -3.24 4.28
CA ARG A 99 7.09 -4.49 3.69
C ARG A 99 7.75 -4.18 2.36
N THR A 100 9.05 -4.50 2.24
CA THR A 100 9.81 -4.27 1.00
C THR A 100 9.10 -4.86 -0.22
N ILE A 101 8.54 -6.07 -0.09
CA ILE A 101 7.80 -6.74 -1.17
C ILE A 101 6.61 -5.89 -1.64
N MET A 102 5.85 -5.31 -0.71
CA MET A 102 4.70 -4.47 -1.05
C MET A 102 5.16 -3.18 -1.74
N ARG A 103 6.26 -2.57 -1.28
CA ARG A 103 6.81 -1.34 -1.85
C ARG A 103 7.44 -1.52 -3.24
N THR A 104 7.87 -2.73 -3.61
CA THR A 104 8.57 -3.02 -4.88
C THR A 104 7.70 -3.71 -5.93
N LEU A 105 6.38 -3.87 -5.69
CA LEU A 105 5.50 -4.55 -6.64
C LEU A 105 5.55 -3.89 -8.04
N PRO A 106 5.54 -4.67 -9.14
CA PRO A 106 5.60 -4.14 -10.51
C PRO A 106 4.47 -3.19 -10.87
N ILE A 107 3.31 -3.30 -10.20
CA ILE A 107 2.16 -2.42 -10.42
C ILE A 107 2.51 -0.95 -10.16
N TRP A 108 3.42 -0.66 -9.23
CA TRP A 108 3.83 0.71 -8.91
C TRP A 108 4.63 1.34 -10.04
N LYS A 109 5.54 0.57 -10.66
CA LYS A 109 6.26 1.01 -11.86
C LYS A 109 5.29 1.26 -13.01
N LYS A 110 4.34 0.36 -13.22
CA LYS A 110 3.31 0.55 -14.26
C LYS A 110 2.47 1.81 -14.02
N LEU A 111 2.11 2.09 -12.76
CA LEU A 111 1.35 3.29 -12.39
C LEU A 111 2.18 4.57 -12.58
N GLN A 112 3.46 4.50 -12.22
CA GLN A 112 4.45 5.56 -12.37
C GLN A 112 4.66 5.94 -13.84
N GLU A 113 4.89 4.95 -14.71
CA GLU A 113 5.05 5.13 -16.16
C GLU A 113 3.78 5.67 -16.83
N TYR A 114 2.61 5.20 -16.37
CA TYR A 114 1.32 5.59 -16.95
C TYR A 114 0.92 7.03 -16.58
N PHE A 115 1.13 7.44 -15.33
CA PHE A 115 0.81 8.79 -14.83
C PHE A 115 2.06 9.68 -14.68
N PRO A 116 2.97 9.70 -15.67
CA PRO A 116 4.39 10.07 -15.56
C PRO A 116 4.81 10.68 -14.21
N ILE A 117 4.77 9.88 -13.15
CA ILE A 117 5.00 10.34 -11.77
C ILE A 117 6.51 10.30 -11.59
N ASN A 118 7.18 11.43 -11.45
CA ASN A 118 8.62 11.45 -11.27
C ASN A 118 8.97 12.15 -9.95
N LEU A 119 9.94 11.60 -9.24
CA LEU A 119 10.57 12.25 -8.10
C LEU A 119 11.88 12.85 -8.57
N VAL A 120 11.89 14.17 -8.78
CA VAL A 120 13.04 14.92 -9.27
C VAL A 120 13.60 15.74 -8.11
N LEU A 121 14.89 15.56 -7.82
CA LEU A 121 15.58 16.38 -6.84
C LEU A 121 15.90 17.75 -7.45
N CYS A 122 15.80 18.81 -6.65
CA CYS A 122 16.30 20.13 -7.03
C CYS A 122 17.83 20.17 -6.90
N GLU A 123 18.49 21.01 -7.69
CA GLU A 123 19.96 21.06 -7.76
C GLU A 123 20.61 21.45 -6.42
N ASP A 124 19.94 22.27 -5.63
CA ASP A 124 20.35 22.74 -4.30
C ASP A 124 20.40 21.62 -3.24
N ILE A 125 19.64 20.54 -3.44
CA ILE A 125 19.60 19.40 -2.52
C ILE A 125 20.37 18.18 -3.02
N MET A 126 20.91 18.20 -4.25
CA MET A 126 21.71 17.10 -4.78
C MET A 126 23.09 17.06 -4.14
N ASP A 127 23.64 15.86 -3.97
CA ASP A 127 25.05 15.67 -3.60
C ASP A 127 25.95 15.93 -4.83
N VAL A 128 26.12 17.20 -5.19
CA VAL A 128 26.99 17.61 -6.29
C VAL A 128 28.43 17.64 -5.79
N ASN A 129 29.12 16.51 -5.95
CA ASN A 129 30.55 16.45 -5.71
C ASN A 129 31.28 17.26 -6.83
N PRO A 130 32.15 18.25 -6.53
CA PRO A 130 32.78 19.11 -7.53
C PRO A 130 33.55 18.36 -8.63
N SER A 131 34.02 17.15 -8.33
CA SER A 131 34.70 16.25 -9.28
C SER A 131 33.77 15.66 -10.36
N VAL A 132 32.47 15.57 -10.07
CA VAL A 132 31.44 15.02 -10.97
C VAL A 132 30.84 16.11 -11.86
N GLU A 133 30.85 17.37 -11.42
CA GLU A 133 30.37 18.52 -12.19
C GLU A 133 31.25 18.82 -13.42
N SER A 134 32.57 18.62 -13.27
CA SER A 134 33.54 18.60 -14.36
C SER A 134 33.25 17.48 -15.38
N ALA A 135 32.71 16.34 -14.95
CA ALA A 135 32.31 15.26 -15.85
C ALA A 135 30.92 15.49 -16.47
N ARG A 136 30.01 16.14 -15.74
CA ARG A 136 28.64 16.45 -16.17
C ARG A 136 28.62 17.49 -17.29
N SER A 137 29.42 18.56 -17.17
CA SER A 137 29.61 19.56 -18.23
C SER A 137 30.22 18.98 -19.51
N VAL A 138 31.07 17.95 -19.39
CA VAL A 138 31.66 17.22 -20.52
C VAL A 138 30.67 16.21 -21.13
N GLN A 139 29.78 15.62 -20.33
CA GLN A 139 28.76 14.65 -20.78
C GLN A 139 27.48 15.27 -21.31
N THR A 140 27.08 16.48 -20.87
CA THR A 140 25.95 17.21 -21.47
C THR A 140 26.16 17.55 -22.95
N ALA A 141 27.40 17.49 -23.45
CA ALA A 141 27.73 17.60 -24.88
C ALA A 141 27.57 16.27 -25.66
N LYS A 142 27.37 15.13 -24.99
CA LYS A 142 27.14 13.81 -25.61
C LYS A 142 25.89 13.17 -25.02
N HIS A 143 24.73 13.56 -25.54
CA HIS A 143 23.45 12.93 -25.26
C HIS A 143 23.46 11.46 -25.72
N GLN A 144 23.77 10.54 -24.81
CA GLN A 144 23.52 9.10 -24.96
C GLN A 144 22.27 8.74 -24.16
N PRO A 145 21.21 8.21 -24.81
CA PRO A 145 19.99 7.83 -24.12
C PRO A 145 20.22 6.49 -23.42
N GLY A 146 20.03 6.43 -22.09
CA GLY A 146 19.87 5.14 -21.40
C GLY A 146 20.72 4.89 -20.14
N LYS A 147 21.50 5.87 -19.64
CA LYS A 147 22.19 5.72 -18.35
C LYS A 147 22.12 7.02 -17.55
N GLU A 148 20.95 7.34 -17.03
CA GLU A 148 20.80 8.39 -16.01
C GLU A 148 21.52 7.92 -14.74
N THR A 149 22.66 8.52 -14.44
CA THR A 149 23.28 8.38 -13.12
C THR A 149 22.38 9.06 -12.10
N VAL A 150 21.70 8.27 -11.28
CA VAL A 150 20.85 8.76 -10.19
C VAL A 150 21.77 9.44 -9.16
N VAL A 151 21.69 10.77 -9.08
CA VAL A 151 22.41 11.56 -8.07
C VAL A 151 21.56 11.59 -6.80
N PRO A 152 22.07 11.12 -5.65
CA PRO A 152 21.32 11.15 -4.40
C PRO A 152 21.27 12.56 -3.80
N CYS A 153 20.42 12.72 -2.80
CA CYS A 153 20.33 13.92 -1.98
C CYS A 153 21.57 14.05 -1.09
N ASN A 154 22.03 15.29 -0.89
CA ASN A 154 23.18 15.61 -0.04
C ASN A 154 22.90 15.23 1.43
N PRO A 155 23.62 14.25 2.01
CA PRO A 155 23.39 13.80 3.38
C PRO A 155 23.65 14.88 4.44
N SER A 156 24.45 15.90 4.12
CA SER A 156 24.73 17.02 5.05
C SER A 156 23.53 17.94 5.25
N LEU A 157 22.63 18.05 4.26
CA LEU A 157 21.41 18.84 4.35
C LEU A 157 20.29 18.08 5.07
N PHE A 158 20.29 16.75 4.96
CA PHE A 158 19.29 15.89 5.60
C PHE A 158 19.93 14.80 6.47
N PRO A 159 20.51 15.17 7.63
CA PRO A 159 20.96 14.20 8.64
C PRO A 159 19.85 13.19 9.00
N THR A 160 20.20 11.91 9.07
CA THR A 160 19.26 10.79 9.31
C THR A 160 18.79 10.66 10.77
N ASN A 161 19.36 11.44 11.68
CA ASN A 161 19.02 11.47 13.10
C ASN A 161 17.94 12.51 13.45
N LEU A 162 17.33 13.15 12.45
CA LEU A 162 16.30 14.18 12.61
C LEU A 162 14.99 13.76 11.92
N ASN A 163 13.88 14.34 12.38
CA ASN A 163 12.57 14.18 11.76
C ASN A 163 12.25 15.39 10.89
N TYR A 164 11.76 15.13 9.68
CA TYR A 164 11.40 16.17 8.71
C TYR A 164 9.91 16.10 8.38
N LEU A 165 9.27 17.28 8.28
CA LEU A 165 7.91 17.39 7.78
C LEU A 165 7.96 17.84 6.31
N VAL A 166 7.48 16.98 5.42
CA VAL A 166 7.44 17.27 3.97
C VAL A 166 6.04 17.73 3.60
N GLY A 167 5.95 18.93 3.02
CA GLY A 167 4.72 19.40 2.39
C GLY A 167 4.58 18.82 0.98
N TYR A 168 3.38 18.35 0.63
CA TYR A 168 3.07 17.86 -0.71
C TYR A 168 1.88 18.61 -1.31
N HIS A 169 2.09 19.22 -2.48
CA HIS A 169 1.06 19.92 -3.23
C HIS A 169 1.36 19.84 -4.74
N PRO A 170 0.35 19.68 -5.61
CA PRO A 170 -1.06 19.48 -5.30
C PRO A 170 -1.35 18.06 -4.82
N HIS A 171 -2.40 17.88 -4.03
CA HIS A 171 -2.81 16.55 -3.54
C HIS A 171 -3.17 15.58 -4.68
N GLY A 172 -3.65 16.10 -5.82
CA GLY A 172 -4.14 15.27 -6.93
C GLY A 172 -5.31 14.38 -6.53
N ILE A 173 -5.67 13.44 -7.41
CA ILE A 173 -6.69 12.41 -7.15
C ILE A 173 -6.08 11.37 -6.19
N PHE A 174 -6.64 11.25 -4.98
CA PHE A 174 -6.23 10.28 -3.93
C PHE A 174 -4.76 10.30 -3.49
N GLY A 175 -4.02 11.39 -3.69
CA GLY A 175 -2.62 11.45 -3.23
C GLY A 175 -1.71 10.45 -3.94
N VAL A 176 -2.09 9.96 -5.13
CA VAL A 176 -1.37 8.89 -5.86
C VAL A 176 0.08 9.27 -6.12
N GLY A 177 0.35 10.55 -6.46
CA GLY A 177 1.71 11.03 -6.64
C GLY A 177 2.56 10.91 -5.36
N ALA A 178 2.01 11.30 -4.21
CA ALA A 178 2.67 11.12 -2.93
C ALA A 178 2.87 9.64 -2.59
N PHE A 179 1.84 8.81 -2.80
CA PHE A 179 1.92 7.38 -2.54
C PHE A 179 3.01 6.71 -3.37
N VAL A 180 3.03 6.94 -4.69
CA VAL A 180 4.03 6.34 -5.58
C VAL A 180 5.45 6.85 -5.28
N ASN A 181 5.60 8.15 -4.99
CA ASN A 181 6.92 8.73 -4.71
C ASN A 181 7.49 8.37 -3.34
N PHE A 182 6.65 8.32 -2.30
CA PHE A 182 7.12 8.20 -0.91
C PHE A 182 6.78 6.86 -0.25
N ALA A 183 5.68 6.21 -0.63
CA ALA A 183 5.27 4.93 -0.05
C ALA A 183 5.84 3.73 -0.81
N THR A 184 6.28 3.89 -2.06
CA THR A 184 6.75 2.80 -2.92
C THR A 184 8.16 3.05 -3.42
N GLU A 185 8.79 2.00 -3.97
CA GLU A 185 10.10 2.10 -4.61
C GLU A 185 10.03 2.30 -6.13
N ALA A 186 8.87 2.70 -6.68
CA ALA A 186 8.73 2.95 -8.12
C ALA A 186 9.70 4.03 -8.62
N ASN A 187 9.85 5.10 -7.85
CA ASN A 187 10.79 6.20 -8.12
C ASN A 187 12.05 6.14 -7.26
N GLN A 188 12.39 4.96 -6.73
CA GLN A 188 13.66 4.70 -6.04
C GLN A 188 13.93 5.68 -4.88
N PHE A 189 12.92 5.93 -4.04
CA PHE A 189 13.04 6.88 -2.91
C PHE A 189 14.25 6.55 -2.03
N SER A 190 14.47 5.27 -1.71
CA SER A 190 15.59 4.86 -0.86
C SER A 190 16.97 5.16 -1.46
N THR A 191 17.05 5.23 -2.80
CA THR A 191 18.28 5.58 -3.53
C THR A 191 18.48 7.09 -3.56
N LEU A 192 17.40 7.86 -3.74
CA LEU A 192 17.44 9.32 -3.77
C LEU A 192 17.67 9.93 -2.39
N PHE A 193 17.12 9.32 -1.33
CA PHE A 193 17.23 9.80 0.05
C PHE A 193 17.77 8.68 0.95
N PRO A 194 19.08 8.37 0.86
CA PRO A 194 19.66 7.24 1.57
C PRO A 194 19.54 7.41 3.10
N GLY A 195 18.97 6.40 3.75
CA GLY A 195 18.82 6.36 5.22
C GLY A 195 17.61 7.12 5.76
N LEU A 196 16.91 7.92 4.95
CA LEU A 196 15.65 8.54 5.36
C LEU A 196 14.49 7.56 5.17
N LYS A 197 13.55 7.58 6.11
CA LYS A 197 12.34 6.75 6.09
C LYS A 197 11.12 7.62 5.89
N PRO A 198 10.45 7.54 4.72
CA PRO A 198 9.25 8.32 4.47
C PRO A 198 8.05 7.70 5.18
N TRP A 199 7.24 8.54 5.82
CA TRP A 199 5.96 8.15 6.40
C TRP A 199 4.86 9.02 5.80
N ILE A 200 3.85 8.38 5.20
CA ILE A 200 2.69 9.10 4.66
C ILE A 200 1.58 9.07 5.69
N THR A 201 1.07 10.26 6.03
CA THR A 201 -0.11 10.39 6.88
C THR A 201 -1.38 10.42 6.03
N THR A 202 -2.41 9.73 6.48
CA THR A 202 -3.75 9.75 5.86
C THR A 202 -4.84 9.83 6.94
N LEU A 203 -6.10 9.92 6.52
CA LEU A 203 -7.24 10.02 7.44
C LEU A 203 -7.35 8.77 8.34
N PRO A 204 -7.60 8.92 9.66
CA PRO A 204 -7.72 7.79 10.58
C PRO A 204 -8.78 6.75 10.21
N ILE A 205 -9.80 7.14 9.43
CA ILE A 205 -10.87 6.24 8.96
C ILE A 205 -10.34 5.13 8.04
N ASN A 206 -9.26 5.39 7.30
CA ASN A 206 -8.64 4.41 6.41
C ASN A 206 -8.07 3.20 7.18
N PHE A 207 -7.80 3.34 8.48
CA PHE A 207 -7.28 2.27 9.33
C PHE A 207 -8.36 1.53 10.13
N LYS A 208 -9.65 1.67 9.78
CA LYS A 208 -10.74 1.01 10.51
C LYS A 208 -11.21 -0.30 9.88
N ALA A 209 -11.12 -0.43 8.56
CA ALA A 209 -11.60 -1.61 7.86
C ALA A 209 -10.60 -2.77 7.93
N PRO A 210 -11.05 -3.99 8.30
CA PRO A 210 -10.19 -5.17 8.36
C PRO A 210 -9.60 -5.51 6.99
N PHE A 211 -8.38 -6.03 6.98
CA PHE A 211 -7.53 -6.32 5.82
C PHE A 211 -7.07 -5.08 5.03
N HIS A 212 -7.97 -4.11 4.81
CA HIS A 212 -7.64 -2.83 4.20
C HIS A 212 -6.63 -2.05 5.06
N ARG A 213 -6.85 -2.00 6.38
CA ARG A 213 -5.88 -1.44 7.33
C ARG A 213 -4.51 -2.09 7.17
N ASP A 214 -4.46 -3.41 7.15
CA ASP A 214 -3.19 -4.15 7.10
C ASP A 214 -2.46 -3.94 5.77
N PHE A 215 -3.20 -3.79 4.68
CA PHE A 215 -2.66 -3.39 3.39
C PHE A 215 -2.03 -1.99 3.45
N LEU A 216 -2.74 -0.99 4.01
CA LEU A 216 -2.19 0.36 4.14
C LEU A 216 -0.99 0.40 5.08
N MET A 217 -1.05 -0.36 6.18
CA MET A 217 0.05 -0.51 7.12
C MET A 217 1.24 -1.28 6.54
N SER A 218 1.16 -1.83 5.33
CA SER A 218 2.27 -2.55 4.69
C SER A 218 3.23 -1.66 3.88
N PHE A 219 2.95 -0.36 3.77
CA PHE A 219 3.77 0.62 3.05
C PHE A 219 4.54 1.52 4.00
#